data_AF-A0A936JX74-F1
#
_entry.id   AF-A0A936JX74-F1
#
_cell.length_a   1.000
_cell.length_b   1.000
_cell.length_c   1.000
_cell.angle_alpha   90.00
_cell.angle_beta   90.00
_cell.angle_gamma   90.00
#
_symmetry.space_group_name_H-M   'P 1'
#
loop_
_entity.id
_entity.type
_entity.pdbx_description
1 polymer ?
#
loop_
_entity_poly.entity_id
_entity_poly.type
_entity_poly.pdbx_seq_one_letter_code
_entity_poly.pdbx_strand_id
1 'polypeptide(L)'
;MGEVISSGANVDDIAEDVGDAYQNGMARGGEIAEACKDRLAPSVQAIENAKTLYEATRKAASAAWVIVLAMDNDADNAIGSVRDEMWNALGRPRQSPHMDEVYPGGTKTYTAGDPQGQPLRMAILRARILSASAPQWPEQKRAAWADTIEAARVPYASAVDAYRPTEAAETVAEAGYRSAVRAAHARLVSFKRDLKSLGLTEAQIHEIIPDASAKRRKKAGGE
;
A
#
# COMPACT_ATOMS: atom_id res chain seq x y z
N MET A 1 -29.09 11.94 -23.74
CA MET A 1 -29.19 10.47 -23.64
C MET A 1 -28.49 10.09 -22.36
N GLY A 2 -29.07 9.20 -21.55
CA GLY A 2 -28.42 8.76 -20.33
C GLY A 2 -27.26 7.82 -20.63
N GLU A 3 -26.22 7.89 -19.82
CA GLU A 3 -24.96 7.17 -20.02
C GLU A 3 -24.65 6.27 -18.82
N VAL A 4 -24.17 5.06 -19.10
CA VAL A 4 -23.53 4.23 -18.08
C VAL A 4 -22.18 4.88 -17.75
N ILE A 5 -21.75 4.80 -16.49
CA ILE A 5 -20.44 5.29 -16.07
C ILE A 5 -19.31 4.81 -16.99
N SER A 6 -18.33 5.69 -17.25
CA SER A 6 -17.21 5.35 -18.13
C SER A 6 -16.28 4.32 -17.46
N SER A 7 -15.70 3.40 -18.23
CA SER A 7 -14.74 2.42 -17.73
C SER A 7 -13.46 3.02 -17.13
N GLY A 8 -13.14 4.28 -17.47
CA GLY A 8 -12.02 5.03 -16.90
C GLY A 8 -12.38 5.89 -15.68
N ALA A 9 -13.60 5.77 -15.15
CA ALA A 9 -13.97 6.47 -13.92
C ALA A 9 -13.26 5.88 -12.69
N ASN A 10 -13.40 6.54 -11.54
CA ASN A 10 -12.90 5.99 -10.28
C ASN A 10 -13.53 4.60 -10.04
N VAL A 11 -12.71 3.66 -9.58
CA VAL A 11 -13.11 2.27 -9.32
C VAL A 11 -14.26 2.20 -8.32
N ASP A 12 -14.25 3.05 -7.29
CA ASP A 12 -15.30 3.08 -6.27
C ASP A 12 -16.61 3.66 -6.82
N ASP A 13 -16.55 4.68 -7.68
CA ASP A 13 -17.73 5.23 -8.36
C ASP A 13 -18.38 4.16 -9.28
N ILE A 14 -17.57 3.34 -9.96
CA ILE A 14 -18.08 2.24 -10.80
C ILE A 14 -18.71 1.13 -9.94
N ALA A 15 -18.06 0.77 -8.83
CA ALA A 15 -18.59 -0.23 -7.90
C ALA A 15 -19.94 0.22 -7.30
N GLU A 16 -20.06 1.49 -6.93
CA GLU A 16 -21.31 2.12 -6.47
C GLU A 16 -22.40 2.01 -7.55
N ASP A 17 -22.13 2.46 -8.78
CA ASP A 17 -23.12 2.42 -9.87
C ASP A 17 -23.60 0.99 -10.20
N VAL A 18 -22.73 -0.02 -10.10
CA VAL A 18 -23.11 -1.43 -10.24
C VAL A 18 -24.04 -1.86 -9.10
N GLY A 19 -23.71 -1.48 -7.85
CA GLY A 19 -24.53 -1.77 -6.67
C GLY A 19 -25.91 -1.12 -6.75
N ASP A 20 -25.95 0.17 -7.07
CA ASP A 20 -27.19 0.94 -7.27
C ASP A 20 -28.06 0.30 -8.37
N ALA A 21 -27.45 -0.06 -9.50
CA ALA A 21 -28.16 -0.71 -10.61
C ALA A 21 -28.79 -2.03 -10.20
N TYR A 22 -28.09 -2.84 -9.40
CA TYR A 22 -28.62 -4.08 -8.86
C TYR A 22 -29.79 -3.82 -7.90
N GLN A 23 -29.65 -2.90 -6.94
CA GLN A 23 -30.70 -2.59 -5.97
C GLN A 23 -31.96 -2.03 -6.64
N ASN A 24 -31.80 -1.06 -7.54
CA ASN A 24 -32.92 -0.45 -8.26
C ASN A 24 -33.65 -1.45 -9.14
N GLY A 25 -32.90 -2.34 -9.81
CA GLY A 25 -33.49 -3.36 -10.66
C GLY A 25 -34.21 -4.45 -9.87
N MET A 26 -33.66 -4.88 -8.73
CA MET A 26 -34.38 -5.77 -7.79
C MET A 26 -35.68 -5.14 -7.28
N ALA A 27 -35.69 -3.83 -7.01
CA ALA A 27 -36.88 -3.11 -6.55
C ALA A 27 -38.01 -3.03 -7.59
N ARG A 28 -37.73 -3.24 -8.89
CA ARG A 28 -38.76 -3.29 -9.94
C ARG A 28 -39.62 -4.55 -9.87
N GLY A 29 -39.09 -5.65 -9.33
CA GLY A 29 -39.75 -6.96 -9.34
C GLY A 29 -39.88 -7.56 -10.75
N GLY A 30 -40.62 -8.67 -10.83
CA GLY A 30 -40.94 -9.37 -12.08
C GLY A 30 -39.70 -9.79 -12.87
N GLU A 31 -39.81 -9.76 -14.20
CA GLU A 31 -38.76 -10.19 -15.13
C GLU A 31 -37.48 -9.34 -15.03
N ILE A 32 -37.61 -8.06 -14.64
CA ILE A 32 -36.45 -7.16 -14.47
C ILE A 32 -35.63 -7.60 -13.25
N ALA A 33 -36.27 -7.92 -12.13
CA ALA A 33 -35.57 -8.38 -10.93
C ALA A 33 -34.86 -9.72 -11.18
N GLU A 34 -35.48 -10.66 -11.89
CA GLU A 34 -34.83 -11.92 -12.27
C GLU A 34 -33.63 -11.67 -13.20
N ALA A 35 -33.76 -10.80 -14.21
CA ALA A 35 -32.64 -10.44 -15.08
C ALA A 35 -31.49 -9.77 -14.31
N CYS A 36 -31.80 -8.89 -13.33
CA CYS A 36 -30.79 -8.29 -12.44
C CYS A 36 -30.09 -9.34 -11.59
N LYS A 37 -30.85 -10.25 -10.99
CA LYS A 37 -30.33 -11.32 -10.15
C LYS A 37 -29.37 -12.21 -10.93
N ASP A 38 -29.74 -12.60 -12.14
CA ASP A 38 -28.92 -13.48 -12.98
C ASP A 38 -27.65 -12.77 -13.51
N ARG A 39 -27.78 -11.50 -13.92
CA ARG A 39 -26.70 -10.79 -14.62
C ARG A 39 -25.76 -10.02 -13.69
N LEU A 40 -26.29 -9.39 -12.65
CA LEU A 40 -25.54 -8.45 -11.81
C LEU A 40 -25.20 -9.02 -10.42
N ALA A 41 -26.03 -9.87 -9.82
CA ALA A 41 -25.77 -10.36 -8.45
C ALA A 41 -24.40 -11.04 -8.30
N PRO A 42 -23.94 -11.91 -9.22
CA PRO A 42 -22.61 -12.52 -9.10
C PRO A 42 -21.48 -11.50 -9.17
N SER A 43 -21.69 -10.37 -9.87
CA SER A 43 -20.71 -9.28 -9.96
C SER A 43 -20.68 -8.40 -8.73
N VAL A 44 -21.85 -8.07 -8.17
CA VAL A 44 -21.95 -7.35 -6.89
C VAL A 44 -21.25 -8.16 -5.80
N GLN A 45 -21.55 -9.46 -5.69
CA GLN A 45 -20.90 -10.33 -4.72
C GLN A 45 -19.39 -10.41 -4.91
N ALA A 46 -18.91 -10.48 -6.17
CA ALA A 46 -17.48 -10.51 -6.46
C ALA A 46 -16.77 -9.20 -6.06
N ILE A 47 -17.41 -8.04 -6.27
CA ILE A 47 -16.90 -6.74 -5.83
C ILE A 47 -16.81 -6.71 -4.30
N GLU A 48 -17.87 -7.08 -3.59
CA GLU A 48 -17.92 -7.06 -2.12
C GLU A 48 -16.84 -7.95 -1.50
N ASN A 49 -16.70 -9.18 -2.03
CA ASN A 49 -15.68 -10.12 -1.56
C ASN A 49 -14.27 -9.58 -1.81
N ALA A 50 -14.01 -9.03 -3.00
CA ALA A 50 -12.70 -8.48 -3.35
C ALA A 50 -12.37 -7.22 -2.55
N LYS A 51 -13.35 -6.35 -2.31
CA LYS A 51 -13.21 -5.14 -1.48
C LYS A 51 -12.91 -5.50 -0.03
N THR A 52 -13.65 -6.44 0.54
CA THR A 52 -13.43 -6.93 1.91
C THR A 52 -12.02 -7.48 2.08
N LEU A 53 -11.56 -8.29 1.12
CA LEU A 53 -10.19 -8.81 1.12
C LEU A 53 -9.15 -7.68 1.02
N TYR A 54 -9.33 -6.74 0.09
CA TYR A 54 -8.43 -5.59 -0.08
C TYR A 54 -8.31 -4.75 1.19
N GLU A 55 -9.44 -4.39 1.81
CA GLU A 55 -9.46 -3.61 3.06
C GLU A 55 -8.78 -4.37 4.22
N ALA A 56 -9.00 -5.68 4.32
CA ALA A 56 -8.34 -6.51 5.32
C ALA A 56 -6.82 -6.55 5.11
N THR A 57 -6.35 -6.75 3.87
CA THR A 57 -4.91 -6.78 3.57
C THR A 57 -4.24 -5.43 3.76
N ARG A 58 -4.91 -4.33 3.36
CA ARG A 58 -4.40 -2.97 3.55
C ARG A 58 -4.25 -2.61 5.02
N LYS A 59 -5.21 -3.02 5.87
CA LYS A 59 -5.12 -2.85 7.32
C LYS A 59 -3.95 -3.64 7.91
N ALA A 60 -3.75 -4.88 7.46
CA ALA A 60 -2.63 -5.72 7.91
C ALA A 60 -1.27 -5.12 7.51
N ALA A 61 -1.13 -4.68 6.25
CA ALA A 61 0.08 -4.02 5.76
C ALA A 61 0.38 -2.73 6.52
N SER A 62 -0.63 -1.88 6.72
CA SER A 62 -0.47 -0.64 7.50
C SER A 62 -0.02 -0.93 8.94
N ALA A 63 -0.59 -1.94 9.59
CA ALA A 63 -0.21 -2.31 10.96
C ALA A 63 1.24 -2.82 11.05
N ALA A 64 1.65 -3.68 10.10
CA ALA A 64 3.03 -4.17 10.04
C ALA A 64 4.03 -3.04 9.70
N TRP A 65 3.65 -2.11 8.82
CA TRP A 65 4.48 -0.96 8.46
C TRP A 65 4.79 -0.03 9.64
N VAL A 66 3.82 0.17 10.54
CA VAL A 66 4.06 0.96 11.78
C VAL A 66 5.20 0.37 12.62
N ILE A 67 5.30 -0.96 12.68
CA ILE A 67 6.38 -1.65 13.41
C ILE A 67 7.72 -1.41 12.71
N VAL A 68 7.75 -1.49 11.38
CA VAL A 68 8.96 -1.19 10.57
C VAL A 68 9.43 0.24 10.86
N LEU A 69 8.54 1.23 10.85
CA LEU A 69 8.89 2.62 11.14
C LEU A 69 9.37 2.85 12.58
N ALA A 70 8.83 2.11 13.56
CA ALA A 70 9.33 2.17 14.93
C ALA A 70 10.78 1.65 15.01
N MET A 71 11.05 0.50 14.38
CA MET A 71 12.39 -0.08 14.33
C MET A 71 13.37 0.79 13.55
N ASP A 72 12.90 1.49 12.50
CA ASP A 72 13.70 2.46 11.75
C ASP A 72 14.23 3.60 12.63
N ASN A 73 13.33 4.22 13.40
CA ASN A 73 13.69 5.28 14.35
C ASN A 73 14.67 4.77 15.43
N ASP A 74 14.44 3.57 15.97
CA ASP A 74 15.33 2.97 16.97
C ASP A 74 16.71 2.67 16.39
N ALA A 75 16.78 2.19 15.14
CA ALA A 75 18.01 1.94 14.42
C ALA A 75 18.80 3.23 14.14
N ASP A 76 18.12 4.31 13.73
CA ASP A 76 18.72 5.62 13.51
C ASP A 76 19.39 6.15 14.79
N ASN A 77 18.70 6.01 15.92
CA ASN A 77 19.24 6.38 17.23
C ASN A 77 20.48 5.54 17.60
N ALA A 78 20.43 4.22 17.38
CA ALA A 78 21.56 3.34 17.65
C ALA A 78 22.78 3.68 16.78
N ILE A 79 22.57 3.93 15.49
CA ILE A 79 23.62 4.36 14.55
C ILE A 79 24.24 5.69 14.99
N GLY A 80 23.40 6.67 15.37
CA GLY A 80 23.85 7.96 15.88
C GLY A 80 24.70 7.82 17.15
N SER A 81 24.22 7.05 18.13
CA SER A 81 24.93 6.82 19.39
C SER A 81 26.29 6.16 19.17
N VAL A 82 26.34 5.07 18.39
CA VAL A 82 27.59 4.37 18.08
C VAL A 82 28.58 5.29 17.37
N ARG A 83 28.12 6.08 16.40
CA ARG A 83 28.98 7.07 15.72
C ARG A 83 29.57 8.07 16.71
N ASP A 84 28.75 8.62 17.59
CA ASP A 84 29.18 9.63 18.55
C ASP A 84 30.17 9.05 19.57
N GLU A 85 29.98 7.81 20.03
CA GLU A 85 30.93 7.09 20.87
C GLU A 85 32.28 6.87 20.17
N MET A 86 32.27 6.46 18.91
CA MET A 86 33.47 6.29 18.10
C MET A 86 34.22 7.62 17.93
N TRP A 87 33.49 8.70 17.65
CA TRP A 87 34.05 10.05 17.52
C TRP A 87 34.62 10.57 18.86
N ASN A 88 33.93 10.30 19.98
CA ASN A 88 34.41 10.60 21.32
C ASN A 88 35.71 9.86 21.65
N ALA A 89 35.82 8.58 21.29
CA ALA A 89 37.02 7.78 21.50
C ALA A 89 38.25 8.32 20.75
N LEU A 90 38.05 9.08 19.66
CA LEU A 90 39.12 9.76 18.93
C LEU A 90 39.47 11.15 19.50
N GLY A 91 38.76 11.63 20.53
CA GLY A 91 38.96 12.98 21.06
C GLY A 91 38.24 14.07 20.27
N ARG A 92 37.14 13.73 19.58
CA ARG A 92 36.27 14.67 18.85
C ARG A 92 36.99 15.52 17.78
N PRO A 93 37.85 14.95 16.92
CA PRO A 93 38.53 15.72 15.91
C PRO A 93 37.53 16.29 14.89
N ARG A 94 37.84 17.48 14.34
CA ARG A 94 37.00 18.13 13.33
C ARG A 94 36.87 17.29 12.04
N GLN A 95 37.94 16.56 11.71
CA GLN A 95 38.02 15.65 10.57
C GLN A 95 38.77 14.39 11.03
N SER A 96 38.33 13.21 10.60
CA SER A 96 38.99 11.95 10.93
C SER A 96 38.87 10.98 9.77
N PRO A 97 39.99 10.59 9.13
CA PRO A 97 40.00 9.56 8.09
C PRO A 97 39.39 8.23 8.58
N HIS A 98 39.57 7.89 9.86
CA HIS A 98 38.98 6.69 10.46
C HIS A 98 37.45 6.78 10.57
N MET A 99 36.91 7.97 10.86
CA MET A 99 35.45 8.17 10.82
C MET A 99 34.92 8.10 9.39
N ASP A 100 35.66 8.64 8.42
CA ASP A 100 35.25 8.62 7.02
C ASP A 100 35.28 7.20 6.42
N GLU A 101 36.18 6.33 6.91
CA GLU A 101 36.23 4.91 6.56
C GLU A 101 34.97 4.15 7.03
N VAL A 102 34.51 4.42 8.25
CA VAL A 102 33.35 3.73 8.84
C VAL A 102 32.03 4.38 8.44
N TYR A 103 32.00 5.71 8.34
CA TYR A 103 30.83 6.53 8.04
C TYR A 103 31.10 7.44 6.82
N PRO A 104 31.28 6.86 5.61
CA PRO A 104 31.49 7.66 4.41
C PRO A 104 30.24 8.50 4.16
N GLY A 105 30.33 9.83 4.23
CA GLY A 105 29.16 10.72 4.13
C GLY A 105 28.30 10.82 5.40
N GLY A 106 28.77 10.31 6.53
CA GLY A 106 28.09 10.38 7.83
C GLY A 106 27.05 9.27 8.07
N THR A 107 26.17 9.47 9.05
CA THR A 107 25.10 8.52 9.39
C THR A 107 24.10 8.30 8.26
N LYS A 108 23.85 9.34 7.46
CA LYS A 108 22.89 9.31 6.35
C LYS A 108 23.13 8.20 5.34
N THR A 109 24.37 7.74 5.18
CA THR A 109 24.68 6.60 4.31
C THR A 109 24.01 5.31 4.75
N TYR A 110 23.66 5.20 6.02
CA TYR A 110 22.99 4.05 6.61
C TYR A 110 21.51 4.30 6.89
N THR A 111 21.14 5.54 7.25
CA THR A 111 19.79 5.91 7.69
C THR A 111 18.90 6.49 6.58
N ALA A 112 19.47 7.01 5.49
CA ALA A 112 18.66 7.60 4.43
C ALA A 112 18.14 6.55 3.44
N GLY A 113 17.00 6.84 2.82
CA GLY A 113 16.41 6.07 1.73
C GLY A 113 15.22 5.23 2.19
N ASP A 114 14.99 4.12 1.49
CA ASP A 114 13.93 3.16 1.83
C ASP A 114 14.24 2.45 3.16
N PRO A 115 13.32 2.52 4.15
CA PRO A 115 13.44 1.81 5.43
C PRO A 115 13.67 0.30 5.26
N GLN A 116 13.04 -0.35 4.27
CA GLN A 116 13.19 -1.79 4.08
C GLN A 116 14.65 -2.21 3.78
N GLY A 117 15.44 -1.31 3.21
CA GLY A 117 16.86 -1.54 2.89
C GLY A 117 17.83 -1.28 4.05
N GLN A 118 17.39 -0.62 5.12
CA GLN A 118 18.26 -0.22 6.22
C GLN A 118 18.92 -1.37 6.97
N PRO A 119 18.24 -2.50 7.25
CA PRO A 119 18.89 -3.64 7.91
C PRO A 119 20.13 -4.15 7.15
N LEU A 120 20.11 -4.12 5.82
CA LEU A 120 21.27 -4.50 5.01
C LEU A 120 22.40 -3.48 5.16
N ARG A 121 22.08 -2.18 5.14
CA ARG A 121 23.05 -1.11 5.35
C ARG A 121 23.68 -1.19 6.75
N MET A 122 22.91 -1.55 7.78
CA MET A 122 23.42 -1.81 9.14
C MET A 122 24.40 -2.99 9.19
N ALA A 123 24.14 -4.07 8.45
CA ALA A 123 25.10 -5.18 8.36
C ALA A 123 26.44 -4.74 7.74
N ILE A 124 26.39 -3.85 6.74
CA ILE A 124 27.59 -3.24 6.13
C ILE A 124 28.31 -2.33 7.15
N LEU A 125 27.57 -1.50 7.90
CA LEU A 125 28.13 -0.67 8.96
C LEU A 125 28.85 -1.52 10.00
N ARG A 126 28.21 -2.59 10.48
CA ARG A 126 28.80 -3.55 11.42
C ARG A 126 30.13 -4.10 10.91
N ALA A 127 30.18 -4.54 9.64
CA ALA A 127 31.40 -5.04 9.04
C ALA A 127 32.51 -3.97 8.98
N ARG A 128 32.16 -2.72 8.66
CA ARG A 128 33.12 -1.60 8.65
C ARG A 128 33.65 -1.25 10.04
N ILE A 129 32.81 -1.29 11.06
CA ILE A 129 33.24 -1.09 12.45
C ILE A 129 34.28 -2.15 12.83
N LEU A 130 34.03 -3.42 12.49
CA LEU A 130 34.94 -4.54 12.78
C LEU A 130 36.23 -4.52 11.96
N SER A 131 36.27 -3.84 10.80
CA SER A 131 37.50 -3.68 10.00
C SER A 131 38.31 -2.44 10.36
N ALA A 132 37.71 -1.45 11.04
CA ALA A 132 38.34 -0.17 11.32
C ALA A 132 39.60 -0.31 12.19
N SER A 133 40.67 0.42 11.90
CA SER A 133 42.00 0.18 12.51
C SER A 133 42.56 1.34 13.34
N ALA A 134 41.72 2.31 13.74
CA ALA A 134 42.20 3.45 14.53
C ALA A 134 42.87 2.98 15.85
N PRO A 135 44.06 3.50 16.21
CA PRO A 135 44.76 3.09 17.43
C PRO A 135 43.95 3.23 18.73
N GLN A 136 43.04 4.21 18.78
CA GLN A 136 42.15 4.48 19.91
C GLN A 136 40.91 3.57 19.97
N TRP A 137 40.71 2.74 18.95
CA TRP A 137 39.60 1.80 18.81
C TRP A 137 40.09 0.36 18.99
N PRO A 138 40.42 -0.07 20.23
CA PRO A 138 40.81 -1.45 20.47
C PRO A 138 39.69 -2.40 20.04
N GLU A 139 40.08 -3.62 19.69
CA GLU A 139 39.17 -4.67 19.21
C GLU A 139 37.93 -4.83 20.10
N GLN A 140 38.10 -4.82 21.43
CA GLN A 140 36.99 -4.92 22.37
C GLN A 140 35.93 -3.82 22.20
N LYS A 141 36.35 -2.56 21.95
CA LYS A 141 35.40 -1.46 21.71
C LYS A 141 34.69 -1.61 20.36
N ARG A 142 35.45 -1.97 19.31
CA ARG A 142 34.88 -2.21 17.98
C ARG A 142 33.86 -3.35 18.00
N ALA A 143 34.15 -4.42 18.71
CA ALA A 143 33.21 -5.52 18.93
C ALA A 143 31.93 -5.02 19.64
N ALA A 144 32.06 -4.29 20.75
CA ALA A 144 30.90 -3.76 21.48
C ALA A 144 30.01 -2.82 20.62
N TRP A 145 30.62 -1.94 19.83
CA TRP A 145 29.90 -1.07 18.90
C TRP A 145 29.20 -1.87 17.79
N ALA A 146 29.91 -2.84 17.20
CA ALA A 146 29.36 -3.73 16.19
C ALA A 146 28.19 -4.56 16.71
N ASP A 147 28.27 -5.04 17.96
CA ASP A 147 27.21 -5.79 18.63
C ASP A 147 26.00 -4.91 18.92
N THR A 148 26.20 -3.63 19.25
CA THR A 148 25.11 -2.66 19.41
C THR A 148 24.34 -2.46 18.10
N ILE A 149 25.05 -2.31 16.97
CA ILE A 149 24.42 -2.21 15.65
C ILE A 149 23.69 -3.52 15.30
N GLU A 150 24.29 -4.68 15.59
CA GLU A 150 23.66 -5.98 15.32
C GLU A 150 22.39 -6.18 16.15
N ALA A 151 22.42 -5.82 17.43
CA ALA A 151 21.28 -5.93 18.34
C ALA A 151 20.09 -5.08 17.87
N ALA A 152 20.34 -3.89 17.30
CA ALA A 152 19.29 -3.06 16.68
C ALA A 152 18.84 -3.60 15.32
N ARG A 153 19.78 -4.15 14.52
CA ARG A 153 19.49 -4.66 13.17
C ARG A 153 18.57 -5.88 13.18
N VAL A 154 18.76 -6.82 14.12
CA VAL A 154 18.01 -8.09 14.16
C VAL A 154 16.49 -7.89 14.26
N PRO A 155 15.95 -7.15 15.25
CA PRO A 155 14.51 -6.93 15.34
C PRO A 155 13.99 -6.10 14.15
N TYR A 156 14.78 -5.17 13.63
CA TYR A 156 14.42 -4.41 12.43
C TYR A 156 14.29 -5.32 11.20
N ALA A 157 15.27 -6.18 10.94
CA ALA A 157 15.21 -7.16 9.85
C ALA A 157 13.97 -8.06 9.99
N SER A 158 13.68 -8.53 11.20
CA SER A 158 12.49 -9.33 11.47
C SER A 158 11.18 -8.59 11.19
N ALA A 159 11.11 -7.29 11.50
CA ALA A 159 9.93 -6.46 11.22
C ALA A 159 9.73 -6.28 9.70
N VAL A 160 10.81 -6.02 8.96
CA VAL A 160 10.78 -5.92 7.49
C VAL A 160 10.33 -7.24 6.86
N ASP A 161 10.89 -8.36 7.31
CA ASP A 161 10.54 -9.68 6.80
C ASP A 161 9.06 -10.05 7.09
N ALA A 162 8.52 -9.61 8.24
CA ALA A 162 7.10 -9.77 8.57
C ALA A 162 6.18 -8.86 7.74
N TYR A 163 6.65 -7.67 7.33
CA TYR A 163 5.88 -6.72 6.53
C TYR A 163 5.73 -7.16 5.06
N ARG A 164 6.81 -7.64 4.44
CA ARG A 164 6.82 -8.03 3.01
C ARG A 164 5.63 -8.88 2.53
N PRO A 165 5.23 -9.97 3.21
CA PRO A 165 4.07 -10.75 2.76
C PRO A 165 2.76 -9.97 2.83
N THR A 166 2.61 -9.04 3.78
CA THR A 166 1.40 -8.20 3.90
C THR A 166 1.29 -7.16 2.79
N GLU A 167 2.41 -6.54 2.41
CA GLU A 167 2.50 -5.62 1.26
C GLU A 167 2.19 -6.33 -0.07
N ALA A 168 2.74 -7.54 -0.25
CA ALA A 168 2.45 -8.35 -1.43
C ALA A 168 0.97 -8.75 -1.50
N ALA A 169 0.38 -9.13 -0.36
CA ALA A 169 -1.04 -9.47 -0.28
C ALA A 169 -1.94 -8.27 -0.60
N GLU A 170 -1.62 -7.07 -0.08
CA GLU A 170 -2.33 -5.84 -0.40
C GLU A 170 -2.28 -5.54 -1.90
N THR A 171 -1.10 -5.61 -2.51
CA THR A 171 -0.90 -5.35 -3.95
C THR A 171 -1.77 -6.27 -4.81
N VAL A 172 -1.79 -7.57 -4.50
CA VAL A 172 -2.60 -8.55 -5.23
C VAL A 172 -4.10 -8.32 -4.99
N ALA A 173 -4.50 -8.02 -3.75
CA ALA A 173 -5.91 -7.77 -3.42
C ALA A 173 -6.44 -6.50 -4.09
N GLU A 174 -5.65 -5.43 -4.16
CA GLU A 174 -6.01 -4.20 -4.89
C GLU A 174 -6.23 -4.50 -6.38
N ALA A 175 -5.32 -5.24 -7.00
CA ALA A 175 -5.46 -5.67 -8.40
C ALA A 175 -6.72 -6.53 -8.59
N GLY A 176 -7.00 -7.43 -7.65
CA GLY A 176 -8.21 -8.26 -7.62
C GLY A 176 -9.49 -7.43 -7.56
N TYR A 177 -9.55 -6.44 -6.66
CA TYR A 177 -10.68 -5.52 -6.54
C TYR A 177 -10.91 -4.74 -7.85
N ARG A 178 -9.85 -4.13 -8.40
CA ARG A 178 -9.93 -3.41 -9.69
C ARG A 178 -10.42 -4.31 -10.82
N SER A 179 -9.96 -5.55 -10.87
CA SER A 179 -10.39 -6.54 -11.87
C SER A 179 -11.88 -6.90 -11.73
N ALA A 180 -12.34 -7.16 -10.50
CA ALA A 180 -13.74 -7.45 -10.22
C ALA A 180 -14.67 -6.31 -10.65
N VAL A 181 -14.29 -5.06 -10.35
CA VAL A 181 -15.05 -3.87 -10.75
C VAL A 181 -15.08 -3.70 -12.27
N ARG A 182 -13.96 -3.90 -12.98
CA ARG A 182 -13.93 -3.84 -14.45
C ARG A 182 -14.82 -4.91 -15.08
N ALA A 183 -14.81 -6.13 -14.55
CA ALA A 183 -15.67 -7.22 -15.02
C ALA A 183 -17.15 -6.91 -14.79
N ALA A 184 -17.47 -6.34 -13.61
CA ALA A 184 -18.82 -5.91 -13.28
C ALA A 184 -19.31 -4.75 -14.16
N HIS A 185 -18.44 -3.79 -14.48
CA HIS A 185 -18.73 -2.70 -15.42
C HIS A 185 -19.11 -3.23 -16.81
N ALA A 186 -18.32 -4.16 -17.36
CA ALA A 186 -18.61 -4.78 -18.65
C ALA A 186 -19.98 -5.49 -18.65
N ARG A 187 -20.33 -6.13 -17.52
CA ARG A 187 -21.65 -6.74 -17.32
C ARG A 187 -22.76 -5.71 -17.20
N LEU A 188 -22.55 -4.58 -16.52
CA LEU A 188 -23.53 -3.49 -16.44
C LEU A 188 -23.85 -2.90 -17.83
N VAL A 189 -22.82 -2.68 -18.67
CA VAL A 189 -22.99 -2.23 -20.05
C VAL A 189 -23.79 -3.25 -20.88
N SER A 190 -23.52 -4.55 -20.68
CA SER A 190 -24.24 -5.62 -21.36
C SER A 190 -25.69 -5.71 -20.87
N PHE A 191 -25.90 -5.56 -19.56
CA PHE A 191 -27.21 -5.55 -18.92
C PHE A 191 -28.10 -4.39 -19.43
N LYS A 192 -27.53 -3.20 -19.68
CA LYS A 192 -28.26 -2.11 -20.35
C LYS A 192 -28.85 -2.57 -21.70
N ARG A 193 -28.15 -3.43 -22.46
CA ARG A 193 -28.66 -3.97 -23.73
C ARG A 193 -29.78 -4.98 -23.49
N ASP A 194 -29.64 -5.85 -22.50
CA ASP A 194 -30.67 -6.81 -22.12
C ASP A 194 -31.98 -6.09 -21.71
N LEU A 195 -31.89 -5.00 -20.94
CA LEU A 195 -33.06 -4.19 -20.58
C LEU A 195 -33.78 -3.60 -21.80
N LYS A 196 -33.05 -3.19 -22.83
CA LYS A 196 -33.66 -2.74 -24.10
C LYS A 196 -34.37 -3.89 -24.81
N SER A 197 -33.78 -5.08 -24.79
CA SER A 197 -34.40 -6.29 -25.36
C SER A 197 -35.67 -6.71 -24.62
N LEU A 198 -35.77 -6.41 -23.32
CA LEU A 198 -37.00 -6.55 -22.52
C LEU A 198 -38.03 -5.43 -22.77
N GLY A 199 -37.75 -4.51 -23.71
CA GLY A 199 -38.69 -3.46 -24.12
C GLY A 199 -38.67 -2.19 -23.27
N LEU A 200 -37.72 -2.04 -22.34
CA LEU A 200 -37.61 -0.81 -21.55
C LEU A 200 -37.13 0.35 -22.41
N THR A 201 -37.71 1.53 -22.16
CA THR A 201 -37.25 2.80 -22.71
C THR A 201 -35.96 3.27 -22.04
N GLU A 202 -35.21 4.17 -22.68
CA GLU A 202 -34.01 4.76 -22.06
C GLU A 202 -34.30 5.45 -20.72
N ALA A 203 -35.45 6.11 -20.57
CA ALA A 203 -35.82 6.73 -19.29
C ALA A 203 -35.98 5.68 -18.17
N GLN A 204 -36.69 4.59 -18.45
CA GLN A 204 -36.88 3.49 -17.48
C GLN A 204 -35.57 2.77 -17.17
N ILE A 205 -34.68 2.62 -18.16
CA ILE A 205 -33.34 2.07 -17.95
C ILE A 205 -32.56 2.95 -16.97
N HIS A 206 -32.67 4.27 -17.08
CA HIS A 206 -31.92 5.19 -16.22
C HIS A 206 -32.54 5.44 -14.83
N GLU A 207 -33.77 4.96 -14.62
CA GLU A 207 -34.33 4.74 -13.29
C GLU A 207 -33.74 3.48 -12.61
N ILE A 208 -33.14 2.56 -13.39
CA ILE A 208 -32.45 1.37 -12.88
C ILE A 208 -30.95 1.63 -12.78
N ILE A 209 -30.31 1.94 -13.90
CA ILE A 209 -28.87 2.20 -14.02
C ILE A 209 -28.63 3.72 -13.86
N PRO A 210 -27.89 4.16 -12.82
CA PRO A 210 -27.62 5.58 -12.63
C PRO A 210 -27.07 6.26 -13.89
N ASP A 211 -27.57 7.48 -14.17
CA ASP A 211 -27.08 8.28 -15.30
C ASP A 211 -25.80 9.04 -14.92
N ALA A 212 -24.68 8.57 -15.45
CA ALA A 212 -23.36 9.15 -15.18
C ALA A 212 -23.22 10.58 -15.72
N SER A 213 -23.99 10.97 -16.73
CA SER A 213 -23.97 12.33 -17.29
C SER A 213 -24.55 13.34 -16.30
N ALA A 214 -25.54 12.94 -15.51
CA ALA A 214 -26.13 13.76 -14.44
C ALA A 214 -25.17 13.90 -13.23
N LYS A 215 -24.52 12.80 -12.82
CA LYS A 215 -23.50 12.83 -11.74
C LYS A 215 -22.35 13.80 -12.09
N ARG A 216 -21.85 13.78 -13.34
CA ARG A 216 -20.80 14.72 -13.81
C ARG A 216 -21.21 16.18 -13.75
N ARG A 217 -22.43 16.52 -14.19
CA ARG A 217 -22.93 17.90 -14.13
C ARG A 217 -23.06 18.42 -12.71
N LYS A 218 -23.47 17.57 -11.77
CA LYS A 218 -23.56 17.93 -10.35
C LYS A 218 -22.19 18.20 -9.72
N LYS A 219 -21.17 17.40 -10.07
CA LYS A 219 -19.78 17.66 -9.62
C LYS A 219 -19.22 18.97 -10.20
N ALA A 220 -19.54 19.31 -11.45
CA ALA A 220 -19.01 20.51 -12.12
C ALA A 220 -19.71 21.83 -11.76
N GLY A 221 -20.94 21.81 -11.24
CA GLY A 221 -21.70 23.00 -10.85
C GLY A 221 -21.75 23.26 -9.34
N GLY A 222 -21.01 22.47 -8.56
CA GLY A 222 -20.95 22.55 -7.09
C GLY A 222 -19.62 23.05 -6.54
N GLU A 223 -18.76 23.61 -7.38
CA GLU A 223 -17.58 24.41 -6.99
C GLU A 223 -17.91 25.91 -7.01
#